data_AF-A0A1D1UQ85-F1
#
_entry.id   AF-A0A1D1UQ85-F1
#
_cell.length_a   1.000
_cell.length_b   1.000
_cell.length_c   1.000
_cell.angle_alpha   90.00
_cell.angle_beta   90.00
_cell.angle_gamma   90.00
#
_symmetry.space_group_name_H-M   'P 1'
#
loop_
_entity.id
_entity.type
_entity.pdbx_description
1 polymer ?
#
loop_
_entity_poly.entity_id
_entity_poly.type
_entity_poly.pdbx_seq_one_letter_code
_entity_poly.pdbx_strand_id
1 'polypeptide(L)'
;MVQASDCDGASIGLRRCKHRTATVQASDCDGASIGLRRCKHRTATVQASDCDGASIGLRRCKHRTATVQASDCDGASIGLRRCKHRTATVQASDCDGASIGLRRCKHRTATVQASDCDGASIGLRRCKHRTAMGVGIKLHLQHRGHRSSKMWATTTSYLNPV
;
A
#
# COMPACT_ATOMS: atom_id res chain seq x y z
N MET A 1 -7.64 16.73 -5.15
CA MET A 1 -6.86 16.50 -3.93
C MET A 1 -7.80 16.80 -2.77
N VAL A 2 -7.66 16.09 -1.66
CA VAL A 2 -8.36 16.40 -0.41
C VAL A 2 -7.28 16.58 0.65
N GLN A 3 -7.41 17.64 1.44
CA GLN A 3 -6.64 17.87 2.65
C GLN A 3 -7.65 18.03 3.78
N ALA A 4 -7.39 17.41 4.92
CA ALA A 4 -8.22 17.52 6.09
C ALA A 4 -7.34 17.50 7.34
N SER A 5 -7.81 18.19 8.38
CA SER A 5 -7.19 18.27 9.70
C SER A 5 -8.30 18.31 10.74
N ASP A 6 -8.07 17.73 11.91
CA ASP A 6 -9.03 17.69 13.03
C ASP A 6 -10.42 17.19 12.59
N CYS A 7 -10.46 15.96 12.06
CA CYS A 7 -11.62 15.49 11.32
C CYS A 7 -11.96 14.01 11.53
N ASP A 8 -13.25 13.68 11.44
CA ASP A 8 -13.69 12.26 11.44
C ASP A 8 -13.18 11.45 10.22
N GLY A 9 -12.53 12.10 9.26
CA GLY A 9 -11.79 11.43 8.18
C GLY A 9 -11.84 12.10 6.81
N ALA A 10 -10.91 11.68 5.96
CA ALA A 10 -10.74 12.19 4.60
C ALA A 10 -10.82 11.07 3.56
N SER A 11 -11.74 11.17 2.60
CA SER A 11 -11.89 10.11 1.60
C SER A 11 -12.15 10.56 0.17
N ILE A 12 -11.61 9.81 -0.79
CA ILE A 12 -11.91 9.97 -2.22
C ILE A 12 -12.45 8.65 -2.80
N GLY A 13 -13.70 8.67 -3.27
CA GLY A 13 -14.32 7.56 -3.97
C GLY A 13 -14.57 7.86 -5.45
N LEU A 14 -13.98 7.08 -6.37
CA LEU A 14 -14.22 7.26 -7.82
C LEU A 14 -14.53 5.94 -8.55
N ARG A 15 -15.59 5.98 -9.37
CA ARG A 15 -16.10 4.80 -10.08
C ARG A 15 -15.49 4.56 -11.45
N ARG A 16 -15.56 5.50 -12.40
CA ARG A 16 -15.17 5.32 -13.82
C ARG A 16 -14.37 6.51 -14.35
N CYS A 17 -13.25 6.23 -15.00
CA CYS A 17 -12.41 7.24 -15.68
C CYS A 17 -11.46 6.60 -16.69
N LYS A 18 -10.85 7.37 -17.60
CA LYS A 18 -9.72 6.87 -18.41
C LYS A 18 -8.40 6.94 -17.62
N HIS A 19 -8.07 8.12 -17.09
CA HIS A 19 -6.88 8.41 -16.30
C HIS A 19 -7.28 9.16 -15.03
N ARG A 20 -6.63 8.89 -13.90
CA ARG A 20 -6.84 9.66 -12.67
C ARG A 20 -5.66 9.58 -11.71
N THR A 21 -5.38 10.73 -11.11
CA THR A 21 -4.59 10.88 -9.90
C THR A 21 -5.52 11.29 -8.76
N ALA A 22 -5.37 10.67 -7.61
CA ALA A 22 -6.08 11.04 -6.39
C ALA A 22 -5.06 11.14 -5.25
N THR A 23 -5.17 12.20 -4.46
CA THR A 23 -4.31 12.47 -3.32
C THR A 23 -5.19 12.86 -2.15
N VAL A 24 -4.99 12.22 -1.00
CA VAL A 24 -5.56 12.57 0.29
C VAL A 24 -4.39 12.85 1.24
N GLN A 25 -4.45 13.96 1.95
CA GLN A 25 -3.62 14.26 3.09
C GLN A 25 -4.55 14.44 4.29
N ALA A 26 -4.23 13.80 5.41
CA ALA A 26 -4.96 13.94 6.66
C ALA A 26 -3.98 14.06 7.82
N SER A 27 -4.33 14.87 8.81
CA SER A 27 -3.62 15.01 10.08
C SER A 27 -4.65 15.05 11.19
N ASP A 28 -4.41 14.38 12.31
CA ASP A 28 -5.33 14.39 13.46
C ASP A 28 -6.76 13.99 13.05
N CYS A 29 -6.88 12.87 12.33
CA CYS A 29 -8.18 12.39 11.84
C CYS A 29 -8.35 10.89 12.04
N ASP A 30 -9.59 10.42 12.23
CA ASP A 30 -9.89 8.98 12.37
C ASP A 30 -9.48 8.15 11.12
N GLY A 31 -9.24 8.80 9.97
CA GLY A 31 -8.51 8.13 8.89
C GLY A 31 -8.55 8.77 7.51
N ALA A 32 -7.71 8.22 6.64
CA ALA A 32 -7.52 8.69 5.28
C ALA A 32 -7.67 7.56 4.26
N SER A 33 -8.51 7.72 3.24
CA SER A 33 -8.76 6.65 2.28
C SER A 33 -8.99 7.05 0.82
N ILE A 34 -8.50 6.22 -0.10
CA ILE A 34 -8.79 6.34 -1.54
C ILE A 34 -9.35 5.03 -2.10
N GLY A 35 -10.57 5.11 -2.64
CA GLY A 35 -11.26 4.01 -3.30
C GLY A 35 -11.48 4.26 -4.80
N LEU A 36 -10.73 3.58 -5.68
CA LEU A 36 -10.93 3.69 -7.14
C LEU A 36 -11.38 2.37 -7.78
N ARG A 37 -12.43 2.38 -8.62
CA ARG A 37 -13.04 1.13 -9.19
C ARG A 37 -12.77 0.65 -10.64
N ARG A 38 -12.93 1.46 -11.69
CA ARG A 38 -12.63 1.10 -13.10
C ARG A 38 -11.93 2.24 -13.87
N CYS A 39 -10.64 2.12 -14.22
CA CYS A 39 -9.96 3.05 -15.18
C CYS A 39 -8.81 2.37 -15.96
N LYS A 40 -8.27 3.01 -17.01
CA LYS A 40 -7.07 2.47 -17.70
C LYS A 40 -5.81 2.64 -16.83
N HIS A 41 -5.56 3.86 -16.35
CA HIS A 41 -4.40 4.24 -15.53
C HIS A 41 -4.83 4.93 -14.24
N ARG A 42 -4.12 4.64 -13.13
CA ARG A 42 -4.40 5.24 -11.82
C ARG A 42 -3.14 5.44 -11.00
N THR A 43 -3.10 6.59 -10.37
CA THR A 43 -2.19 6.92 -9.28
C THR A 43 -3.03 7.33 -8.08
N ALA A 44 -2.75 6.75 -6.92
CA ALA A 44 -3.38 7.11 -5.68
C ALA A 44 -2.30 7.28 -4.61
N THR A 45 -2.36 8.38 -3.88
CA THR A 45 -1.44 8.70 -2.79
C THR A 45 -2.24 9.07 -1.56
N VAL A 46 -1.95 8.45 -0.42
CA VAL A 46 -2.47 8.84 0.89
C VAL A 46 -1.28 9.19 1.76
N GLN A 47 -1.35 10.34 2.41
CA GLN A 47 -0.45 10.75 3.49
C GLN A 47 -1.31 10.95 4.73
N ALA A 48 -0.93 10.32 5.83
CA ALA A 48 -1.61 10.43 7.11
C ALA A 48 -0.57 10.60 8.22
N SER A 49 -0.89 11.46 9.18
CA SER A 49 -0.13 11.67 10.41
C SER A 49 -1.12 11.74 11.56
N ASP A 50 -0.86 11.07 12.68
CA ASP A 50 -1.73 11.09 13.86
C ASP A 50 -3.17 10.67 13.50
N CYS A 51 -3.30 9.53 12.84
CA CYS A 51 -4.59 9.02 12.36
C CYS A 51 -4.77 7.53 12.68
N ASP A 52 -5.98 7.06 12.97
CA ASP A 52 -6.23 5.62 13.18
C ASP A 52 -5.88 4.78 11.92
N GLY A 53 -5.91 5.38 10.72
CA GLY A 53 -5.29 4.69 9.60
C GLY A 53 -5.36 5.32 8.21
N ALA A 54 -4.53 4.75 7.34
CA ALA A 54 -4.34 5.17 5.97
C ALA A 54 -4.53 4.01 4.98
N SER A 55 -5.43 4.16 4.00
CA SER A 55 -5.75 3.05 3.10
C SER A 55 -5.99 3.41 1.63
N ILE A 56 -5.51 2.55 0.73
CA ILE A 56 -5.79 2.64 -0.71
C ILE A 56 -6.40 1.35 -1.25
N GLY A 57 -7.61 1.45 -1.80
CA GLY A 57 -8.33 0.38 -2.47
C GLY A 57 -8.50 0.62 -3.97
N LEU A 58 -7.72 -0.08 -4.82
CA LEU A 58 -7.88 0.02 -6.28
C LEU A 58 -8.40 -1.28 -6.91
N ARG A 59 -9.39 -1.16 -7.80
CA ARG A 59 -10.02 -2.27 -8.56
C ARG A 59 -10.01 -2.02 -10.08
N ARG A 60 -10.05 -3.11 -10.87
CA ARG A 60 -10.06 -3.21 -12.36
C ARG A 60 -9.35 -2.09 -13.18
N CYS A 61 -8.07 -2.26 -13.56
CA CYS A 61 -7.29 -1.31 -14.40
C CYS A 61 -6.22 -1.98 -15.26
N LYS A 62 -5.63 -1.29 -16.24
CA LYS A 62 -4.41 -1.81 -16.92
C LYS A 62 -3.17 -1.58 -16.06
N HIS A 63 -2.95 -0.35 -15.60
CA HIS A 63 -1.80 0.08 -14.80
C HIS A 63 -2.24 0.76 -13.51
N ARG A 64 -1.48 0.56 -12.43
CA ARG A 64 -1.72 1.19 -11.13
C ARG A 64 -0.44 1.45 -10.37
N THR A 65 -0.42 2.62 -9.74
CA THR A 65 0.50 2.98 -8.68
C THR A 65 -0.32 3.40 -7.47
N ALA A 66 0.05 2.87 -6.30
CA ALA A 66 -0.53 3.26 -5.03
C ALA A 66 0.61 3.46 -4.03
N THR A 67 0.55 4.58 -3.32
CA THR A 67 1.51 4.95 -2.28
C THR A 67 0.77 5.35 -1.02
N VAL A 68 1.10 4.75 0.11
CA VAL A 68 0.64 5.18 1.43
C VAL A 68 1.87 5.57 2.23
N GLN A 69 1.82 6.76 2.83
CA GLN A 69 2.75 7.22 3.85
C GLN A 69 1.93 7.45 5.11
N ALA A 70 2.35 6.83 6.21
CA ALA A 70 1.71 6.94 7.51
C ALA A 70 2.78 7.16 8.58
N SER A 71 2.50 8.05 9.51
CA SER A 71 3.31 8.31 10.71
C SER A 71 2.36 8.37 11.89
N ASP A 72 2.69 7.73 13.00
CA ASP A 72 1.88 7.78 14.22
C ASP A 72 0.42 7.35 13.93
N CYS A 73 0.25 6.16 13.36
CA CYS A 73 -1.05 5.65 12.92
C CYS A 73 -1.23 4.18 13.28
N ASP A 74 -2.44 3.72 13.64
CA ASP A 74 -2.64 2.29 13.92
C ASP A 74 -2.38 1.42 12.67
N GLY A 75 -2.58 1.95 11.46
CA GLY A 75 -2.18 1.17 10.29
C GLY A 75 -2.18 1.82 8.92
N ALA A 76 -1.35 1.24 8.06
CA ALA A 76 -1.18 1.63 6.67
C ALA A 76 -1.40 0.44 5.71
N SER A 77 -2.31 0.59 4.74
CA SER A 77 -2.67 -0.54 3.87
C SER A 77 -2.91 -0.21 2.39
N ILE A 78 -2.47 -1.11 1.51
CA ILE A 78 -2.76 -1.07 0.08
C ILE A 78 -3.41 -2.36 -0.41
N GLY A 79 -4.61 -2.23 -0.97
CA GLY A 79 -5.36 -3.31 -1.61
C GLY A 79 -5.54 -3.12 -3.11
N LEU A 80 -4.79 -3.87 -3.93
CA LEU A 80 -4.94 -3.85 -5.40
C LEU A 80 -5.56 -5.15 -5.94
N ARG A 81 -6.56 -5.04 -6.82
CA ARG A 81 -7.22 -6.20 -7.47
C ARG A 81 -7.44 -6.06 -8.99
N ARG A 82 -7.22 -7.15 -9.75
CA ARG A 82 -7.35 -7.29 -11.23
C ARG A 82 -6.64 -6.21 -12.10
N CYS A 83 -5.41 -6.48 -12.59
CA CYS A 83 -4.59 -5.59 -13.46
C CYS A 83 -3.58 -6.32 -14.33
N LYS A 84 -3.00 -5.62 -15.33
CA LYS A 84 -1.78 -6.10 -15.99
C LYS A 84 -0.53 -5.79 -15.15
N HIS A 85 -0.32 -4.51 -14.76
CA HIS A 85 0.85 -4.05 -14.00
C HIS A 85 0.44 -3.33 -12.72
N ARG A 86 1.25 -3.46 -11.68
CA ARG A 86 1.03 -2.82 -10.37
C ARG A 86 2.33 -2.49 -9.66
N THR A 87 2.33 -1.31 -9.04
CA THR A 87 3.29 -0.92 -8.02
C THR A 87 2.50 -0.49 -6.78
N ALA A 88 2.92 -0.98 -5.62
CA ALA A 88 2.39 -0.61 -4.33
C ALA A 88 3.54 -0.35 -3.38
N THR A 89 3.51 0.80 -2.72
CA THR A 89 4.52 1.20 -1.73
C THR A 89 3.80 1.64 -0.47
N VAL A 90 4.15 1.05 0.67
CA VAL A 90 3.74 1.52 2.00
C VAL A 90 5.00 1.96 2.73
N GLN A 91 4.98 3.17 3.25
CA GLN A 91 5.96 3.69 4.21
C GLN A 91 5.19 3.97 5.50
N ALA A 92 5.62 3.37 6.58
CA ALA A 92 5.04 3.50 7.91
C ALA A 92 6.15 3.80 8.92
N SER A 93 5.91 4.75 9.81
CA SER A 93 6.73 5.02 10.99
C SER A 93 5.80 5.03 12.19
N ASP A 94 6.19 4.38 13.29
CA ASP A 94 5.44 4.46 14.54
C ASP A 94 3.98 4.03 14.35
N CYS A 95 3.80 2.85 13.74
CA CYS A 95 2.48 2.31 13.39
C CYS A 95 2.33 0.86 13.84
N ASP A 96 1.14 0.40 14.24
CA ASP A 96 0.97 -1.02 14.59
C ASP A 96 1.16 -1.93 13.36
N GLY A 97 0.78 -1.48 12.16
CA GLY A 97 0.75 -2.36 11.00
C GLY A 97 0.92 -1.72 9.64
N ALA A 98 1.80 -2.32 8.81
CA ALA A 98 1.94 -1.99 7.41
C ALA A 98 1.63 -3.19 6.49
N SER A 99 0.71 -3.05 5.54
CA SER A 99 0.28 -4.18 4.69
C SER A 99 0.05 -3.89 3.20
N ILE A 100 0.48 -4.82 2.34
CA ILE A 100 0.19 -4.79 0.91
C ILE A 100 -0.46 -6.08 0.43
N GLY A 101 -1.66 -5.95 -0.15
CA GLY A 101 -2.40 -7.05 -0.77
C GLY A 101 -2.55 -6.91 -2.30
N LEU A 102 -1.84 -7.74 -3.07
CA LEU A 102 -1.94 -7.76 -4.54
C LEU A 102 -2.54 -9.07 -5.08
N ARG A 103 -3.70 -8.98 -5.75
CA ARG A 103 -4.39 -10.14 -6.36
C ARG A 103 -4.61 -10.05 -7.87
N ARG A 104 -4.35 -11.14 -8.60
CA ARG A 104 -4.67 -11.34 -10.03
C ARG A 104 -3.97 -10.31 -10.96
N CYS A 105 -2.69 -10.53 -11.30
CA CYS A 105 -1.92 -9.67 -12.22
C CYS A 105 -0.95 -10.43 -13.12
N LYS A 106 -0.40 -9.74 -14.15
CA LYS A 106 0.78 -10.23 -14.86
C LYS A 106 2.07 -9.86 -14.13
N HIS A 107 2.28 -8.57 -13.84
CA HIS A 107 3.46 -8.04 -13.16
C HIS A 107 3.07 -7.26 -11.90
N ARG A 108 3.91 -7.34 -10.87
CA ARG A 108 3.70 -6.68 -9.57
C ARG A 108 5.01 -6.41 -8.85
N THR A 109 5.09 -5.21 -8.28
CA THR A 109 6.10 -4.79 -7.31
C THR A 109 5.37 -4.33 -6.06
N ALA A 110 5.81 -4.83 -4.91
CA ALA A 110 5.34 -4.41 -3.60
C ALA A 110 6.55 -4.06 -2.74
N THR A 111 6.50 -2.90 -2.10
CA THR A 111 7.54 -2.42 -1.19
C THR A 111 6.88 -1.98 0.11
N VAL A 112 7.34 -2.53 1.24
CA VAL A 112 6.98 -2.02 2.57
C VAL A 112 8.23 -1.52 3.25
N GLN A 113 8.21 -0.28 3.74
CA GLN A 113 9.21 0.24 4.65
C GLN A 113 8.47 0.56 5.94
N ALA A 114 8.88 -0.06 7.03
CA ALA A 114 8.23 0.09 8.32
C ALA A 114 9.32 0.28 9.37
N SER A 115 9.35 1.44 10.00
CA SER A 115 10.22 1.77 11.12
C SER A 115 9.37 1.81 12.37
N ASP A 116 9.86 1.23 13.47
CA ASP A 116 9.17 1.27 14.77
C ASP A 116 7.70 0.83 14.69
N CYS A 117 7.44 -0.22 13.89
CA CYS A 117 6.11 -0.79 13.73
C CYS A 117 6.05 -2.23 14.28
N ASP A 118 4.89 -2.68 14.75
CA ASP A 118 4.74 -4.04 15.29
C ASP A 118 4.79 -5.12 14.19
N GLY A 119 4.34 -4.79 12.98
CA GLY A 119 4.28 -5.77 11.91
C GLY A 119 4.23 -5.22 10.49
N ALA A 120 4.89 -5.92 9.58
CA ALA A 120 4.81 -5.66 8.14
C ALA A 120 4.40 -6.91 7.37
N SER A 121 3.52 -6.78 6.37
CA SER A 121 3.10 -7.93 5.55
C SER A 121 2.89 -7.62 4.06
N ILE A 122 3.27 -8.59 3.21
CA ILE A 122 2.97 -8.54 1.77
C ILE A 122 2.32 -9.85 1.31
N GLY A 123 1.07 -9.73 0.87
CA GLY A 123 0.25 -10.80 0.33
C GLY A 123 0.12 -10.76 -1.18
N LEU A 124 0.79 -11.69 -1.88
CA LEU A 124 0.81 -11.77 -3.34
C LEU A 124 0.08 -13.02 -3.85
N ARG A 125 -1.08 -12.88 -4.52
CA ARG A 125 -1.85 -14.03 -5.06
C ARG A 125 -2.13 -13.98 -6.56
N ARG A 126 -1.99 -15.14 -7.22
CA ARG A 126 -2.30 -15.38 -8.65
C ARG A 126 -1.64 -14.36 -9.60
N CYS A 127 -0.31 -14.32 -9.66
CA CYS A 127 0.38 -13.54 -10.69
C CYS A 127 1.56 -14.29 -11.30
N LYS A 128 1.90 -13.88 -12.54
CA LYS A 128 2.97 -14.48 -13.33
C LYS A 128 4.36 -14.03 -12.86
N HIS A 129 4.56 -12.74 -12.62
CA HIS A 129 5.82 -12.17 -12.11
C HIS A 129 5.59 -11.44 -10.78
N ARG A 130 6.53 -11.57 -9.83
CA ARG A 130 6.49 -10.92 -8.51
C ARG A 130 7.84 -10.42 -8.06
N THR A 131 7.83 -9.21 -7.51
CA THR A 131 8.86 -8.67 -6.64
C THR A 131 8.20 -8.17 -5.36
N ALA A 132 8.78 -8.51 -4.21
CA ALA A 132 8.38 -8.01 -2.90
C ALA A 132 9.64 -7.63 -2.13
N MET A 133 9.64 -6.44 -1.53
CA MET A 133 10.75 -5.91 -0.74
C MET A 133 10.18 -5.40 0.58
N GLY A 134 10.88 -5.68 1.68
CA GLY A 134 10.53 -5.15 3.00
C GLY A 134 11.78 -4.69 3.73
N VAL A 135 11.72 -3.52 4.37
CA VAL A 135 12.81 -2.95 5.17
C VAL A 135 12.24 -2.54 6.53
N GLY A 136 12.99 -2.84 7.61
CA GLY A 136 12.83 -2.20 8.92
C GLY A 136 12.30 -3.05 10.08
N ILE A 137 11.71 -4.23 9.87
CA ILE A 137 11.20 -5.15 10.94
C ILE A 137 10.85 -6.54 10.36
N LYS A 138 10.29 -7.45 11.18
CA LYS A 138 9.82 -8.81 10.82
C LYS A 138 8.72 -8.77 9.75
N LEU A 139 9.13 -8.83 8.49
CA LEU A 139 8.22 -8.89 7.33
C LEU A 139 7.63 -10.30 7.14
N HIS A 140 6.30 -10.42 7.15
CA HIS A 140 5.61 -11.63 6.73
C HIS A 140 5.25 -11.63 5.25
N LEU A 141 5.79 -12.60 4.51
CA LEU A 141 5.58 -12.72 3.06
C LEU A 141 4.67 -13.90 2.71
N GLN A 142 3.45 -13.63 2.24
CA GLN A 142 2.51 -14.66 1.84
C GLN A 142 2.35 -14.76 0.31
N HIS A 143 2.60 -15.94 -0.26
CA HIS A 143 2.50 -16.19 -1.70
C HIS A 143 1.60 -17.39 -2.03
N ARG A 144 0.60 -17.19 -2.91
CA ARG A 144 -0.19 -18.31 -3.50
C ARG A 144 -0.38 -18.15 -5.02
N GLY A 145 0.21 -19.03 -5.84
CA GLY A 145 0.00 -19.09 -7.31
C GLY A 145 1.12 -19.77 -8.12
N HIS A 146 0.80 -20.27 -9.32
CA HIS A 146 1.65 -21.10 -10.20
C HIS A 146 2.87 -20.37 -10.84
N ARG A 147 4.02 -21.06 -10.73
CA ARG A 147 5.32 -21.10 -11.45
C ARG A 147 6.00 -19.82 -11.98
N SER A 148 7.34 -19.82 -11.78
CA SER A 148 8.41 -18.87 -12.16
C SER A 148 8.60 -17.66 -11.23
N SER A 149 9.57 -17.76 -10.30
CA SER A 149 9.96 -16.69 -9.36
C SER A 149 11.49 -16.62 -9.31
N LYS A 150 12.10 -15.48 -9.66
CA LYS A 150 13.38 -15.06 -9.08
C LYS A 150 13.01 -14.17 -7.90
N MET A 151 13.43 -14.54 -6.70
CA MET A 151 13.01 -13.90 -5.44
C MET A 151 14.27 -13.39 -4.75
N TRP A 152 14.39 -12.07 -4.62
CA TRP A 152 15.43 -11.44 -3.80
C TRP A 152 14.68 -10.79 -2.65
N ALA A 153 14.83 -11.35 -1.46
CA ALA A 153 14.37 -10.74 -0.22
C ALA A 153 15.63 -10.27 0.50
N THR A 154 15.95 -8.99 0.38
CA THR A 154 16.97 -8.37 1.21
C THR A 154 16.27 -7.95 2.50
N THR A 155 16.29 -8.83 3.51
CA THR A 155 15.94 -8.44 4.87
C THR A 155 17.19 -7.81 5.47
N THR A 156 17.30 -6.49 5.44
CA THR A 156 18.32 -5.79 6.23
C THR A 156 17.70 -5.48 7.59
N SER A 157 18.02 -6.32 8.57
CA SER A 157 17.75 -6.03 9.99
C SER A 157 18.90 -5.17 10.50
N TYR A 158 18.68 -3.88 10.77
CA TYR A 158 19.57 -3.14 11.65
C TYR A 158 19.08 -3.39 13.08
N LEU A 159 19.77 -4.29 13.79
CA LEU A 159 19.70 -4.30 15.25
C LEU A 159 20.50 -3.07 15.70
N ASN A 160 19.86 -2.12 16.36
CA ASN A 160 20.58 -1.09 17.11
C ASN A 160 21.51 -1.80 18.11
N PRO A 161 22.82 -1.51 18.11
CA PRO A 161 23.66 -1.94 19.23
C PRO A 161 23.23 -1.14 20.46
N VAL A 162 22.87 -1.86 21.53
CA VAL A 162 22.79 -1.31 22.89
C VAL A 162 24.18 -0.92 23.35
#